data_AF-A0A1B3PEZ1-F1
#
_entry.id   AF-A0A1B3PEZ1-F1
#
_cell.length_a   1.000
_cell.length_b   1.000
_cell.length_c   1.000
_cell.angle_alpha   90.00
_cell.angle_beta   90.00
_cell.angle_gamma   90.00
#
_symmetry.space_group_name_H-M   'P 1'
#
loop_
_entity.id
_entity.type
_entity.pdbx_description
1 polymer ?
#
loop_
_entity_poly.entity_id
_entity_poly.type
_entity_poly.pdbx_seq_one_letter_code
_entity_poly.pdbx_strand_id
1 'polypeptide(L)'
;MTAIAYVRHVLRWFCEGHGSASQKKRQWQSGFSLLEALVAMSIASIALASLYRTVGQSSKVTMDVESRIEAALVARSALAGTTFAEDAERQPQGAAGDWHWRLILQPEQIPLRMADGRSVPGKPLRAAMVTVEVARGANGPVVMRWTTWKPYRAAS
;
A
#
# COMPACT_ATOMS: atom_id res chain seq x y z
N MET A 1 9.70 12.32 23.57
CA MET A 1 11.13 12.21 23.18
C MET A 1 11.83 11.21 24.11
N THR A 2 11.47 9.93 24.04
CA THR A 2 11.85 8.91 25.05
C THR A 2 12.16 7.53 24.43
N ALA A 3 12.40 7.47 23.11
CA ALA A 3 12.79 6.23 22.43
C ALA A 3 14.30 6.09 22.21
N ILE A 4 15.05 7.20 22.22
CA ILE A 4 16.50 7.22 21.92
C ILE A 4 17.36 6.79 23.13
N ALA A 5 16.84 6.96 24.36
CA ALA A 5 17.58 6.60 25.58
C ALA A 5 17.71 5.08 25.79
N TYR A 6 16.71 4.29 25.37
CA TYR A 6 16.70 2.84 25.60
C TYR A 6 17.65 2.09 24.65
N VAL A 7 17.72 2.53 23.39
CA VAL A 7 18.58 1.93 22.35
C VAL A 7 20.07 2.12 22.68
N ARG A 8 20.43 3.24 23.30
CA ARG A 8 21.82 3.54 23.68
C ARG A 8 22.32 2.68 24.86
N HIS A 9 21.43 2.20 25.73
CA HIS A 9 21.82 1.35 26.87
C HIS A 9 22.00 -0.12 26.46
N VAL A 10 21.23 -0.59 25.47
CA VAL A 10 21.31 -1.97 24.95
C VAL A 10 22.52 -2.17 24.05
N LEU A 11 22.87 -1.20 23.20
CA LEU A 11 24.07 -1.29 22.35
C LEU A 11 25.37 -1.17 23.15
N ARG A 12 25.37 -0.49 24.31
CA ARG A 12 26.55 -0.39 25.17
C ARG A 12 26.92 -1.72 25.82
N TRP A 13 25.95 -2.60 26.05
CA TRP A 13 26.20 -3.92 26.63
C TRP A 13 26.77 -4.94 25.62
N PHE A 14 26.59 -4.70 24.31
CA PHE A 14 26.98 -5.66 23.28
C PHE A 14 28.43 -5.50 22.77
N CYS A 15 29.07 -4.32 22.95
CA CYS A 15 30.44 -4.07 22.46
C CYS A 15 31.55 -4.30 23.51
N GLU A 16 31.23 -4.58 24.77
CA GLU A 16 32.21 -4.74 25.85
C GLU A 16 32.49 -6.22 26.11
N GLY A 17 33.12 -6.87 25.14
CA GLY A 17 33.51 -8.27 25.23
C GLY A 17 34.84 -8.56 24.55
N HIS A 18 35.96 -8.37 25.27
CA HIS A 18 37.21 -9.14 25.10
C HIS A 18 38.12 -8.95 26.31
N GLY A 19 38.30 -10.00 27.14
CA GLY A 19 39.27 -9.97 28.24
C GLY A 19 39.13 -11.15 29.20
N SER A 20 39.77 -12.26 28.86
CA SER A 20 39.90 -13.51 29.62
C SER A 20 40.43 -13.31 31.05
N ALA A 21 39.73 -13.84 32.07
CA ALA A 21 40.36 -14.36 33.29
C ALA A 21 39.39 -15.19 34.15
N SER A 22 39.75 -16.45 34.36
CA SER A 22 39.49 -17.25 35.56
C SER A 22 38.03 -17.53 35.96
N GLN A 23 37.41 -18.48 35.28
CA GLN A 23 36.16 -19.08 35.72
C GLN A 23 36.43 -20.28 36.64
N LYS A 24 36.69 -20.01 37.93
CA LYS A 24 36.54 -20.98 39.02
C LYS A 24 35.84 -20.34 40.21
N LYS A 25 34.55 -20.61 40.36
CA LYS A 25 34.02 -21.24 41.57
C LYS A 25 32.65 -21.88 41.32
N ARG A 26 32.59 -23.14 41.72
CA ARG A 26 31.44 -24.04 41.72
C ARG A 26 30.28 -23.50 42.58
N GLN A 27 29.09 -23.69 42.03
CA GLN A 27 27.88 -24.21 42.67
C GLN A 27 27.51 -23.69 44.06
N TRP A 28 26.53 -22.78 44.07
CA TRP A 28 25.38 -22.78 45.00
C TRP A 28 24.13 -22.77 44.10
N GLN A 29 23.58 -23.94 43.77
CA GLN A 29 22.39 -24.52 44.41
C GLN A 29 21.13 -23.65 44.18
N SER A 30 20.40 -23.87 43.08
CA SER A 30 19.45 -24.99 42.84
C SER A 30 18.07 -24.84 43.51
N GLY A 31 17.50 -23.64 43.48
CA GLY A 31 16.05 -23.42 43.63
C GLY A 31 15.45 -22.54 42.53
N PHE A 32 16.24 -21.61 41.99
CA PHE A 32 15.79 -20.61 41.01
C PHE A 32 16.30 -20.81 39.57
N SER A 33 17.27 -21.69 39.32
CA SER A 33 17.85 -21.90 37.97
C SER A 33 16.84 -22.46 36.96
N LEU A 34 15.89 -23.28 37.41
CA LEU A 34 14.84 -23.82 36.54
C LEU A 34 13.84 -22.72 36.13
N LEU A 35 13.39 -21.92 37.09
CA LEU A 35 12.50 -20.79 36.85
C LEU A 35 13.19 -19.73 35.99
N GLU A 36 14.47 -19.45 36.24
CA GLU A 36 15.29 -18.51 35.49
C GLU A 36 15.49 -18.95 34.04
N ALA A 37 15.80 -20.23 33.79
CA ALA A 37 15.91 -20.76 32.43
C ALA A 37 14.55 -20.68 31.70
N LEU A 38 13.44 -20.96 32.39
CA LEU A 38 12.09 -20.87 31.83
C LEU A 38 11.72 -19.42 31.51
N VAL A 39 12.02 -18.48 32.39
CA VAL A 39 11.79 -17.05 32.18
C VAL A 39 12.66 -16.53 31.04
N ALA A 40 13.94 -16.91 30.98
CA ALA A 40 14.84 -16.56 29.89
C ALA A 40 14.34 -17.10 28.54
N MET A 41 13.93 -18.37 28.49
CA MET A 41 13.30 -18.95 27.30
C MET A 41 11.98 -18.26 26.95
N SER A 42 11.18 -17.84 27.94
CA SER A 42 9.94 -17.11 27.72
C SER A 42 10.20 -15.75 27.09
N ILE A 43 11.14 -14.97 27.62
CA ILE A 43 11.55 -13.67 27.07
C ILE A 43 12.13 -13.86 25.66
N ALA A 44 12.99 -14.87 25.46
CA ALA A 44 13.55 -15.19 24.15
C ALA A 44 12.45 -15.56 23.14
N SER A 45 11.44 -16.34 23.55
CA SER A 45 10.32 -16.73 22.69
C SER A 45 9.45 -15.54 22.29
N ILE A 46 9.20 -14.59 23.20
CA ILE A 46 8.45 -13.36 22.93
C ILE A 46 9.23 -12.48 21.95
N ALA A 47 10.55 -12.33 22.16
CA ALA A 47 11.41 -11.58 21.26
C ALA A 47 11.41 -12.20 19.85
N LEU A 48 11.54 -13.52 19.76
CA LEU A 48 11.52 -14.24 18.48
C LEU A 48 10.15 -14.14 17.80
N ALA A 49 9.05 -14.25 18.55
CA ALA A 49 7.69 -14.07 18.02
C ALA A 49 7.48 -12.65 17.48
N SER A 50 8.02 -11.63 18.13
CA SER A 50 8.00 -10.23 17.65
C SER A 50 8.77 -10.08 16.34
N LEU A 51 9.96 -10.68 16.25
CA LEU A 51 10.75 -10.69 15.01
C LEU A 51 10.01 -11.41 13.88
N TYR A 52 9.44 -12.59 14.13
CA TYR A 52 8.65 -13.33 13.14
C TYR A 52 7.43 -12.55 12.68
N ARG A 53 6.74 -11.85 13.59
CA ARG A 53 5.63 -10.95 13.22
C ARG A 53 6.13 -9.82 12.34
N THR A 54 7.28 -9.23 12.65
CA THR A 54 7.86 -8.14 11.86
C THR A 54 8.25 -8.61 10.46
N VAL A 55 9.00 -9.70 10.35
CA VAL A 55 9.43 -10.28 9.06
C VAL A 55 8.22 -10.77 8.25
N GLY A 56 7.24 -11.39 8.90
CA GLY A 56 5.99 -11.83 8.28
C GLY A 56 5.12 -10.67 7.81
N GLN A 57 5.03 -9.59 8.59
CA GLN A 57 4.32 -8.37 8.20
C GLN A 57 5.02 -7.64 7.06
N SER A 58 6.36 -7.53 7.08
CA SER A 58 7.13 -6.95 5.99
C SER A 58 6.86 -7.65 4.66
N SER A 59 6.82 -8.98 4.65
CA SER A 59 6.53 -9.77 3.44
C SER A 59 5.13 -9.50 2.89
N LYS A 60 4.12 -9.47 3.77
CA LYS A 60 2.73 -9.20 3.37
C LYS A 60 2.55 -7.77 2.86
N VAL A 61 3.23 -6.80 3.45
CA VAL A 61 3.21 -5.40 3.01
C VAL A 61 3.83 -5.25 1.63
N THR A 62 4.95 -5.91 1.35
CA THR A 62 5.59 -5.87 0.02
C THR A 62 4.69 -6.44 -1.07
N MET A 63 4.03 -7.58 -0.83
CA MET A 63 3.09 -8.17 -1.80
C MET A 63 1.87 -7.27 -2.07
N ASP A 64 1.36 -6.57 -1.04
CA ASP A 64 0.28 -5.60 -1.22
C ASP A 64 0.73 -4.39 -2.07
N VAL A 65 1.96 -3.92 -1.85
CA VAL A 65 2.53 -2.80 -2.62
C VAL A 65 2.72 -3.17 -4.09
N GLU A 66 3.28 -4.35 -4.38
CA GLU A 66 3.46 -4.85 -5.75
C GLU A 66 2.12 -4.95 -6.49
N SER A 67 1.13 -5.58 -5.86
CA SER A 67 -0.25 -5.69 -6.38
C SER A 67 -0.87 -4.31 -6.71
N ARG A 68 -0.62 -3.30 -5.87
CA ARG A 68 -1.08 -1.92 -6.13
C ARG A 68 -0.36 -1.26 -7.30
N ILE A 69 0.95 -1.49 -7.46
CA ILE A 69 1.72 -0.94 -8.58
C ILE A 69 1.23 -1.54 -9.90
N GLU A 70 1.03 -2.85 -9.95
CA GLU A 70 0.47 -3.52 -11.13
C GLU A 70 -0.92 -3.00 -11.46
N ALA A 71 -1.82 -2.93 -10.48
CA ALA A 71 -3.16 -2.38 -10.66
C ALA A 71 -3.14 -0.93 -11.18
N ALA A 72 -2.20 -0.11 -10.70
CA ALA A 72 -2.03 1.27 -11.17
C ALA A 72 -1.53 1.35 -12.61
N LEU A 73 -0.62 0.46 -13.02
CA LEU A 73 -0.16 0.37 -14.41
C LEU A 73 -1.29 -0.04 -15.33
N VAL A 74 -2.10 -1.03 -14.94
CA VAL A 74 -3.30 -1.45 -15.69
C VAL A 74 -4.30 -0.30 -15.80
N ALA A 75 -4.59 0.41 -14.70
CA ALA A 75 -5.47 1.57 -14.73
C ALA A 75 -4.98 2.67 -15.68
N ARG A 76 -3.67 2.97 -15.67
CA ARG A 76 -3.05 3.94 -16.58
C ARG A 76 -3.15 3.50 -18.03
N SER A 77 -2.86 2.23 -18.31
CA SER A 77 -2.95 1.68 -19.66
C SER A 77 -4.38 1.72 -20.20
N ALA A 78 -5.37 1.32 -19.39
CA ALA A 78 -6.79 1.40 -19.74
C ALA A 78 -7.21 2.85 -20.03
N LEU A 79 -6.82 3.80 -19.18
CA LEU A 79 -7.10 5.22 -19.37
C LEU A 79 -6.40 5.82 -20.61
N ALA A 80 -5.17 5.38 -20.90
CA ALA A 80 -4.41 5.85 -22.06
C ALA A 80 -5.05 5.36 -23.38
N GLY A 81 -5.69 4.19 -23.37
CA GLY A 81 -6.48 3.69 -24.49
C GLY A 81 -7.76 4.50 -24.78
N THR A 82 -8.20 5.33 -23.82
CA THR A 82 -9.43 6.14 -23.93
C THR A 82 -9.10 7.63 -23.93
N THR A 83 -9.01 8.25 -25.11
CA THR A 83 -8.72 9.69 -25.19
C THR A 83 -9.97 10.51 -24.92
N PHE A 84 -11.12 10.09 -25.47
CA PHE A 84 -12.40 10.75 -25.28
C PHE A 84 -13.39 9.88 -24.49
N ALA A 85 -14.47 10.51 -24.00
CA ALA A 85 -15.53 9.81 -23.28
C ALA A 85 -16.19 8.72 -24.14
N GLU A 86 -16.35 8.96 -25.44
CA GLU A 86 -16.95 8.03 -26.40
C GLU A 86 -16.12 6.74 -26.58
N ASP A 87 -14.79 6.82 -26.43
CA ASP A 87 -13.91 5.64 -26.51
C ASP A 87 -14.12 4.73 -25.30
N ALA A 88 -14.31 5.32 -24.12
CA ALA A 88 -14.61 4.60 -22.89
C ALA A 88 -16.01 3.97 -22.92
N GLU A 89 -16.98 4.54 -23.62
CA GLU A 89 -18.29 3.90 -23.87
C GLU A 89 -18.18 2.68 -24.80
N ARG A 90 -17.30 2.73 -25.80
CA ARG A 90 -17.11 1.63 -26.77
C ARG A 90 -16.44 0.41 -26.15
N GLN A 91 -15.50 0.63 -25.23
CA GLN A 91 -14.77 -0.43 -24.54
C GLN A 91 -14.82 -0.18 -23.03
N PRO A 92 -15.96 -0.45 -22.38
CA PRO A 92 -16.15 -0.15 -20.96
C PRO A 92 -15.45 -1.16 -20.04
N GLN A 93 -14.88 -2.23 -20.58
CA GLN A 93 -14.21 -3.27 -19.79
C GLN A 93 -13.12 -3.97 -20.60
N GLY A 94 -12.14 -4.53 -19.90
CA GLY A 94 -11.08 -5.32 -20.50
C GLY A 94 -10.28 -6.10 -19.47
N ALA A 95 -9.28 -6.83 -19.94
CA ALA A 95 -8.40 -7.64 -19.10
C ALA A 95 -6.95 -7.58 -19.58
N ALA A 96 -6.02 -7.71 -18.65
CA ALA A 96 -4.58 -7.82 -18.87
C ALA A 96 -4.01 -8.89 -17.92
N GLY A 97 -3.87 -10.12 -18.42
CA GLY A 97 -3.53 -11.27 -17.57
C GLY A 97 -4.63 -11.54 -16.54
N ASP A 98 -4.25 -11.60 -15.26
CA ASP A 98 -5.20 -11.77 -14.15
C ASP A 98 -5.98 -10.49 -13.83
N TRP A 99 -5.52 -9.34 -14.30
CA TRP A 99 -6.13 -8.06 -13.98
C TRP A 99 -7.30 -7.76 -14.89
N HIS A 100 -8.42 -7.38 -14.30
CA HIS A 100 -9.63 -6.99 -15.01
C HIS A 100 -9.94 -5.53 -14.66
N TRP A 101 -10.31 -4.75 -15.67
CA TRP A 101 -10.67 -3.36 -15.46
C TRP A 101 -12.04 -3.05 -16.04
N ARG A 102 -12.71 -2.08 -15.43
CA ARG A 102 -14.00 -1.56 -15.85
C ARG A 102 -14.02 -0.04 -15.75
N LEU A 103 -14.59 0.60 -16.75
CA LEU A 103 -14.82 2.03 -16.85
C LEU A 103 -16.29 2.30 -16.55
N ILE A 104 -16.53 3.19 -15.60
CA ILE A 104 -17.85 3.69 -15.26
C ILE A 104 -17.87 5.16 -15.69
N LEU A 105 -18.73 5.49 -16.64
CA LEU A 105 -18.87 6.85 -17.15
C LEU A 105 -20.08 7.53 -16.51
N GLN A 106 -19.88 8.78 -16.10
CA GLN A 106 -20.93 9.66 -15.60
C GLN A 106 -20.90 10.95 -16.44
N PRO A 107 -21.77 11.07 -17.45
CA PRO A 107 -21.85 12.26 -18.29
C PRO A 107 -22.31 13.49 -17.50
N GLU A 108 -21.63 14.62 -17.68
CA GLU A 108 -21.93 15.90 -17.04
C GLU A 108 -21.80 17.07 -18.04
N GLN A 109 -22.65 18.08 -17.86
CA GLN A 109 -22.57 19.33 -18.62
C GLN A 109 -21.94 20.41 -17.75
N ILE A 110 -20.72 20.81 -18.09
CA ILE A 110 -19.96 21.79 -17.33
C ILE A 110 -20.22 23.18 -17.93
N PRO A 111 -20.85 24.11 -17.19
CA PRO A 111 -21.00 25.48 -17.63
C PRO A 111 -19.63 26.17 -17.63
N LEU A 112 -19.23 26.73 -18.78
CA LEU A 112 -17.98 27.47 -18.89
C LEU A 112 -18.15 28.86 -18.25
N ARG A 113 -17.24 29.20 -17.34
CA ARG A 113 -17.14 30.54 -16.75
C ARG A 113 -15.82 31.17 -17.16
N MET A 114 -15.86 32.47 -17.46
CA MET A 114 -14.67 33.29 -17.63
C MET A 114 -13.92 33.42 -16.30
N ALA A 115 -12.64 33.81 -16.37
CA ALA A 115 -11.81 34.01 -15.18
C ALA A 115 -12.39 35.08 -14.22
N ASP A 116 -13.21 36.00 -14.74
CA ASP A 116 -13.94 37.02 -13.98
C ASP A 116 -15.27 36.52 -13.38
N GLY A 117 -15.58 35.22 -13.49
CA GLY A 117 -16.77 34.59 -12.94
C GLY A 117 -18.03 34.72 -13.80
N ARG A 118 -18.01 35.49 -14.88
CA ARG A 118 -19.16 35.59 -15.81
C ARG A 118 -19.31 34.29 -16.60
N SER A 119 -20.54 33.82 -16.76
CA SER A 119 -20.84 32.70 -17.65
C SER A 119 -20.48 33.06 -19.09
N VAL A 120 -19.77 32.17 -19.79
CA VAL A 120 -19.51 32.34 -21.22
C VAL A 120 -20.82 32.07 -21.96
N PRO A 121 -21.31 33.01 -22.80
CA PRO A 121 -22.44 32.72 -23.67
C PRO A 121 -22.02 31.68 -24.71
N GLY A 122 -22.63 30.50 -24.65
CA GLY A 122 -22.29 29.36 -25.53
C GLY A 122 -22.88 28.04 -25.04
N LYS A 123 -22.65 26.96 -25.81
CA LYS A 123 -23.06 25.59 -25.45
C LYS A 123 -22.20 25.09 -24.27
N PRO A 124 -22.79 24.49 -23.22
CA PRO A 124 -22.02 23.94 -22.11
C PRO A 124 -21.06 22.84 -22.61
N LEU A 125 -19.88 22.75 -21.98
CA LEU A 125 -18.91 21.71 -22.30
C LEU A 125 -19.46 20.37 -21.84
N ARG A 126 -19.61 19.42 -22.77
CA ARG A 126 -19.93 18.03 -22.39
C ARG A 126 -18.63 17.34 -21.97
N ALA A 127 -18.61 16.86 -20.74
CA ALA A 127 -17.55 16.00 -20.22
C ALA A 127 -18.17 14.77 -19.56
N ALA A 128 -17.41 13.71 -19.39
CA ALA A 128 -17.77 12.59 -18.55
C ALA A 128 -16.74 12.46 -17.43
N MET A 129 -17.22 12.23 -16.22
CA MET A 129 -16.38 11.71 -15.16
C MET A 129 -16.22 10.21 -15.40
N VAL A 130 -15.00 9.78 -15.67
CA VAL A 130 -14.65 8.38 -15.94
C VAL A 130 -13.97 7.81 -14.71
N THR A 131 -14.59 6.80 -14.11
CA THR A 131 -14.04 6.04 -13.00
C THR A 131 -13.55 4.69 -13.50
N VAL A 132 -12.27 4.42 -13.32
CA VAL A 132 -11.63 3.13 -13.62
C VAL A 132 -11.56 2.33 -12.33
N GLU A 133 -12.12 1.13 -12.37
CA GLU A 133 -11.97 0.13 -11.33
C GLU A 133 -11.09 -1.00 -11.85
N VAL A 134 -10.08 -1.39 -11.07
CA VAL A 134 -9.20 -2.52 -11.38
C VAL A 134 -9.35 -3.58 -10.30
N ALA A 135 -9.69 -4.79 -10.71
CA ALA A 135 -9.90 -5.95 -9.86
C ALA A 135 -8.97 -7.09 -10.30
N ARG A 136 -8.62 -7.96 -9.35
CA ARG A 136 -7.88 -9.18 -9.65
C ARG A 136 -8.85 -10.32 -9.92
N GLY A 137 -8.88 -10.81 -11.16
CA GLY A 137 -9.90 -11.73 -11.65
C GLY A 137 -11.23 -11.03 -11.98
N ALA A 138 -12.05 -11.66 -12.82
CA ALA A 138 -13.27 -11.07 -13.34
C ALA A 138 -14.30 -10.66 -12.26
N ASN A 139 -14.33 -11.40 -11.14
CA ASN A 139 -15.26 -11.15 -10.01
C ASN A 139 -14.51 -10.92 -8.69
N GLY A 140 -13.22 -10.56 -8.74
CA GLY A 140 -12.45 -10.32 -7.54
C GLY A 140 -12.73 -8.96 -6.89
N PRO A 141 -12.17 -8.71 -5.70
CA PRO A 141 -12.26 -7.40 -5.07
C PRO A 141 -11.54 -6.34 -5.92
N VAL A 142 -12.10 -5.13 -5.96
CA VAL A 142 -11.46 -3.98 -6.56
C VAL A 142 -10.24 -3.59 -5.73
N VAL A 143 -9.06 -3.72 -6.33
CA VAL A 143 -7.77 -3.38 -5.72
C VAL A 143 -7.50 -1.88 -5.84
N MET A 144 -7.97 -1.25 -6.92
CA MET A 144 -7.76 0.17 -7.17
C MET A 144 -8.96 0.83 -7.88
N ARG A 145 -9.25 2.07 -7.50
CA ARG A 145 -10.22 2.94 -8.17
C ARG A 145 -9.58 4.30 -8.47
N TRP A 146 -9.75 4.79 -9.69
CA TRP A 146 -9.28 6.13 -10.10
C TRP A 146 -10.33 6.84 -10.93
N THR A 147 -10.64 8.08 -10.58
CA THR A 147 -11.55 8.95 -11.31
C THR A 147 -10.79 10.06 -12.06
N THR A 148 -11.19 10.32 -13.30
CA THR A 148 -10.68 11.40 -14.14
C THR A 148 -11.79 12.04 -14.98
N TRP A 149 -11.57 13.27 -15.45
CA TRP A 149 -12.48 13.96 -16.36
C TRP A 149 -12.05 13.75 -17.81
N LYS A 150 -12.99 13.35 -18.66
CA LYS A 150 -12.78 13.19 -20.10
C LYS A 150 -13.77 14.07 -20.87
N PRO A 151 -13.33 14.99 -21.74
CA PRO A 151 -14.24 15.72 -22.60
C PRO A 151 -14.83 14.79 -23.65
N TYR A 152 -16.06 15.07 -24.08
CA TYR A 152 -16.58 14.50 -25.33
C TYR A 152 -15.90 15.18 -26.52
N ARG A 153 -15.71 14.48 -27.64
CA ARG A 153 -15.37 15.17 -28.88
C ARG A 153 -16.58 16.05 -29.21
N ALA A 154 -16.43 17.36 -29.14
CA ALA A 154 -17.49 18.23 -29.59
C ALA A 154 -17.74 17.90 -31.08
N ALA A 155 -18.91 17.33 -31.40
CA ALA A 155 -19.37 17.34 -32.77
C ALA A 155 -19.57 18.82 -33.11
N SER A 156 -18.64 19.32 -33.92
CA SER A 156 -18.66 20.60 -34.63
C SER A 156 -20.03 20.88 -35.24
#